data_AF-A0A2D4YBX7-F1
#
_entry.id   AF-A0A2D4YBX7-F1
#
_cell.length_a   1.000
_cell.length_b   1.000
_cell.length_c   1.000
_cell.angle_alpha   90.00
_cell.angle_beta   90.00
_cell.angle_gamma   90.00
#
_symmetry.space_group_name_H-M   'P 1'
#
loop_
_entity.id
_entity.type
_entity.pdbx_description
1 polymer ?
#
loop_
_entity_poly.entity_id
_entity_poly.type
_entity_poly.pdbx_seq_one_letter_code
_entity_poly.pdbx_strand_id
1 'polypeptide(L)'
;MLGLVLPLSAQDISLFEQFNGRYDYTAIGNTLNQAENNIDQSFCSLLESSSANLSLDTDNQIIKAYLYWAGSGFGDTEVTLNGTPISSEEIYTVTYSDVFNGQLEYFSCYADITDLVLNDGNGTYVFSDMDISADLMSNPGYCNNRTNFGGWSIYVIYQNDNLPLNQVNLYQGLEIINRNVQEKEIILNNIDVIDNEGAKIGFLAWEGDNSLNYGESLSINDNIISNPPLNLAGNAFNGTNTFANSTTFYNADLDVYDLENNISIGDTSVSIKLTTGGINENGGFSADLIILNNIITVLNSQLPDATIEVNDYIVNCGNNSIELFYTVNNFNSTDILPANTPIAFYLDGLLIGQNQTVNDLNIGESESNNVIVTVPEDSNPNLTITAIVDDDGSMSGVVTETNENNNINYFDIELLVIPDIITLPGLIGCNEGFETSTYNLYEALVNLEYDEDNISFYQSLEDLETTSNSILIPSNYNNTSNPETIYVRLESPPCYEIYQFQLSTENCPPYVPNGFSPNDDTFNDWFNIQGLYDIFTEHQLKIYNRYGDIIFEGNNEKPWFGKINRGLNNHGKTVPVGTYYYILYLNDPNYRPMVGWVYVNY
;
A
#
# COMPACT_ATOMS: atom_id res chain seq x y z
N MET A 1 -9.74 39.87 21.27
CA MET A 1 -9.44 38.47 20.93
C MET A 1 -9.12 37.82 22.27
N LEU A 2 -10.12 37.21 22.92
CA LEU A 2 -9.86 36.42 24.12
C LEU A 2 -9.21 35.13 23.63
N GLY A 3 -7.90 34.98 23.87
CA GLY A 3 -7.23 33.70 23.70
C GLY A 3 -7.80 32.73 24.72
N LEU A 4 -8.38 31.63 24.24
CA LEU A 4 -8.63 30.47 25.06
C LEU A 4 -7.26 29.92 25.47
N VAL A 5 -6.90 30.07 26.75
CA VAL A 5 -5.80 29.29 27.33
C VAL A 5 -6.40 27.92 27.61
N LEU A 6 -6.08 26.95 26.76
CA LEU A 6 -6.32 25.54 27.08
C LEU A 6 -5.40 25.20 28.26
N PRO A 7 -5.92 24.61 29.36
CA PRO A 7 -5.05 24.09 30.41
C PRO A 7 -4.21 22.97 29.80
N LEU A 8 -2.89 23.18 29.71
CA LEU A 8 -1.96 22.11 29.37
C LEU A 8 -2.01 21.10 30.51
N SER A 9 -2.54 19.91 30.24
CA SER A 9 -2.48 18.79 31.17
C SER A 9 -1.13 18.11 31.02
N ALA A 10 -0.63 17.50 32.11
CA ALA A 10 0.57 16.67 32.10
C ALA A 10 0.55 15.70 30.91
N GLN A 11 1.70 15.47 30.28
CA GLN A 11 1.82 14.53 29.16
C GLN A 11 2.10 13.14 29.72
N ASP A 12 1.17 12.21 29.48
CA ASP A 12 1.27 10.83 29.97
C ASP A 12 2.56 10.17 29.47
N ILE A 13 3.21 9.41 30.36
CA ILE A 13 4.37 8.59 29.98
C ILE A 13 3.91 7.53 28.96
N SER A 14 4.51 7.55 27.78
CA SER A 14 4.12 6.66 26.66
C SER A 14 5.34 6.18 25.88
N LEU A 15 5.19 5.08 25.12
CA LEU A 15 6.29 4.47 24.37
C LEU A 15 6.82 5.48 23.34
N PHE A 16 8.10 5.82 23.47
CA PHE A 16 8.79 6.73 22.56
C PHE A 16 9.52 5.95 21.47
N GLU A 17 10.35 4.98 21.86
CA GLU A 17 11.11 4.17 20.92
C GLU A 17 11.37 2.77 21.48
N GLN A 18 11.50 1.81 20.58
CA GLN A 18 11.70 0.41 20.88
C GLN A 18 12.84 -0.15 20.02
N PHE A 19 13.73 -0.92 20.65
CA PHE A 19 14.86 -1.58 20.00
C PHE A 19 14.81 -3.08 20.28
N ASN A 20 14.68 -3.89 19.23
CA ASN A 20 14.61 -5.35 19.32
C ASN A 20 15.92 -5.96 18.80
N GLY A 21 16.66 -6.64 19.67
CA GLY A 21 17.95 -7.24 19.29
C GLY A 21 18.91 -7.34 20.46
N ARG A 22 20.21 -7.38 20.19
CA ARG A 22 21.24 -7.46 21.25
C ARG A 22 21.58 -6.08 21.80
N TYR A 23 20.57 -5.41 22.34
CA TYR A 23 20.65 -4.04 22.82
C TYR A 23 20.60 -3.96 24.35
N ASP A 24 21.26 -2.94 24.88
CA ASP A 24 21.16 -2.50 26.26
C ASP A 24 21.41 -0.98 26.29
N TYR A 25 21.33 -0.35 27.47
CA TYR A 25 21.55 1.07 27.64
C TYR A 25 22.44 1.38 28.85
N THR A 26 23.04 2.56 28.81
CA THR A 26 23.66 3.23 29.96
C THR A 26 23.17 4.68 30.00
N ALA A 27 23.39 5.37 31.12
CA ALA A 27 23.04 6.78 31.24
C ALA A 27 24.11 7.56 32.00
N ILE A 28 24.23 8.85 31.66
CA ILE A 28 25.05 9.81 32.39
C ILE A 28 24.20 11.06 32.66
N GLY A 29 24.55 11.85 33.67
CA GLY A 29 23.81 13.07 33.96
C GLY A 29 24.35 13.75 35.20
N ASN A 30 24.00 15.03 35.35
CA ASN A 30 24.35 15.76 36.56
C ASN A 30 23.34 16.88 36.87
N THR A 31 23.25 17.24 38.14
CA THR A 31 22.39 18.32 38.62
C THR A 31 23.06 19.68 38.37
N LEU A 32 22.26 20.74 38.30
CA LEU A 32 22.71 22.13 38.38
C LEU A 32 22.38 22.73 39.75
N ASN A 33 21.81 21.96 40.68
CA ASN A 33 21.63 22.37 42.06
C ASN A 33 22.95 22.31 42.83
N GLN A 34 23.18 23.28 43.72
CA GLN A 34 24.40 23.33 44.54
C GLN A 34 24.39 22.32 45.70
N ALA A 35 23.20 21.97 46.16
CA ALA A 35 22.89 21.00 47.21
C ALA A 35 21.41 20.59 47.10
N GLU A 36 20.95 19.63 47.91
CA GLU A 36 19.53 19.34 48.09
C GLU A 36 18.80 20.57 48.65
N ASN A 37 17.76 21.03 47.97
CA ASN A 37 17.10 22.31 48.24
C ASN A 37 16.37 22.34 49.62
N ASN A 38 16.00 21.18 50.18
CA ASN A 38 15.43 21.06 51.53
C ASN A 38 16.49 21.07 52.65
N ILE A 39 17.75 20.76 52.32
CA ILE A 39 18.88 20.76 53.28
C ILE A 39 19.57 22.11 53.33
N ASP A 40 19.95 22.68 52.17
CA ASP A 40 20.60 23.99 52.09
C ASP A 40 19.66 25.02 51.47
N GLN A 41 19.20 25.94 52.31
CA GLN A 41 18.22 26.96 51.94
C GLN A 41 18.86 28.29 51.52
N SER A 42 20.19 28.34 51.41
CA SER A 42 20.93 29.58 51.14
C SER A 42 20.98 29.97 49.66
N PHE A 43 20.60 29.06 48.75
CA PHE A 43 20.58 29.30 47.32
C PHE A 43 19.15 29.24 46.75
N CYS A 44 18.92 30.01 45.69
CA CYS A 44 17.79 29.82 44.78
C CYS A 44 18.22 30.26 43.38
N SER A 45 19.23 29.55 42.88
CA SER A 45 19.88 29.77 41.60
C SER A 45 20.58 28.47 41.21
N LEU A 46 20.70 28.23 39.91
CA LEU A 46 21.43 27.09 39.38
C LEU A 46 22.93 27.39 39.23
N LEU A 47 23.73 26.33 39.14
CA LEU A 47 25.08 26.38 38.61
C LEU A 47 25.03 26.74 37.12
N GLU A 48 26.03 27.48 36.63
CA GLU A 48 26.13 27.85 35.20
C GLU A 48 26.40 26.63 34.30
N SER A 49 26.97 25.57 34.86
CA SER A 49 27.28 24.32 34.15
C SER A 49 27.50 23.16 35.12
N SER A 50 27.35 21.94 34.62
CA SER A 50 27.79 20.72 35.28
C SER A 50 28.29 19.70 34.25
N SER A 51 28.88 18.60 34.71
CA SER A 51 29.48 17.61 33.80
C SER A 51 29.32 16.17 34.29
N ALA A 52 29.30 15.22 33.36
CA ALA A 52 29.28 13.80 33.64
C ALA A 52 30.20 13.05 32.65
N ASN A 53 30.69 11.87 33.04
CA ASN A 53 31.61 11.09 32.22
C ASN A 53 30.91 9.90 31.58
N LEU A 54 30.96 9.80 30.25
CA LEU A 54 30.59 8.60 29.52
C LEU A 54 31.79 7.66 29.42
N SER A 55 31.59 6.41 29.85
CA SER A 55 32.57 5.33 29.74
C SER A 55 31.85 4.07 29.27
N LEU A 56 31.91 3.83 27.96
CA LEU A 56 31.33 2.68 27.29
C LEU A 56 32.43 1.71 26.81
N ASP A 57 32.24 0.41 26.97
CA ASP A 57 33.19 -0.59 26.48
C ASP A 57 33.29 -0.57 24.94
N THR A 58 34.45 -0.95 24.40
CA THR A 58 34.69 -0.88 22.94
C THR A 58 33.83 -1.85 22.12
N ASP A 59 33.32 -2.90 22.76
CA ASP A 59 32.43 -3.88 22.13
C ASP A 59 30.97 -3.40 22.08
N ASN A 60 30.65 -2.28 22.75
CA ASN A 60 29.34 -1.65 22.73
C ASN A 60 29.30 -0.61 21.60
N GLN A 61 28.54 -0.90 20.56
CA GLN A 61 28.30 0.02 19.46
C GLN A 61 27.12 0.94 19.81
N ILE A 62 27.34 2.25 19.85
CA ILE A 62 26.27 3.23 20.08
C ILE A 62 25.28 3.18 18.91
N ILE A 63 23.99 3.10 19.25
CA ILE A 63 22.86 3.09 18.31
C ILE A 63 22.10 4.41 18.37
N LYS A 64 21.79 4.87 19.60
CA LYS A 64 21.08 6.13 19.86
C LYS A 64 21.58 6.81 21.12
N ALA A 65 21.51 8.14 21.16
CA ALA A 65 21.73 8.91 22.37
C ALA A 65 20.75 10.09 22.49
N TYR A 66 20.08 10.20 23.64
CA TYR A 66 19.06 11.20 23.91
C TYR A 66 19.44 12.08 25.08
N LEU A 67 19.50 13.39 24.87
CA LEU A 67 19.70 14.40 25.91
C LEU A 67 18.34 14.82 26.48
N TYR A 68 18.20 14.77 27.80
CA TYR A 68 17.08 15.33 28.54
C TYR A 68 17.57 16.43 29.46
N TRP A 69 16.86 17.54 29.55
CA TRP A 69 17.10 18.57 30.56
C TRP A 69 15.79 19.15 31.06
N ALA A 70 15.77 19.52 32.34
CA ALA A 70 14.54 19.95 33.00
C ALA A 70 14.84 21.00 34.07
N GLY A 71 13.81 21.74 34.46
CA GLY A 71 13.92 22.72 35.53
C GLY A 71 12.60 23.38 35.90
N SER A 72 12.69 24.32 36.84
CA SER A 72 11.57 25.18 37.23
C SER A 72 11.26 26.25 36.18
N GLY A 73 9.99 26.55 35.95
CA GLY A 73 9.56 27.59 35.01
C GLY A 73 8.89 27.04 33.76
N PHE A 74 8.78 27.90 32.75
CA PHE A 74 8.10 27.56 31.48
C PHE A 74 9.00 26.87 30.45
N GLY A 75 10.31 26.85 30.69
CA GLY A 75 11.27 26.14 29.87
C GLY A 75 12.28 26.99 29.15
N ASP A 76 13.50 26.45 29.09
CA ASP A 76 14.56 26.88 28.21
C ASP A 76 14.77 25.80 27.13
N THR A 77 14.50 26.14 25.88
CA THR A 77 14.57 25.19 24.76
C THR A 77 15.93 25.17 24.08
N GLU A 78 16.89 25.99 24.53
CA GLU A 78 18.22 26.10 23.93
C GLU A 78 19.29 25.94 25.01
N VAL A 79 20.14 24.94 24.85
CA VAL A 79 21.23 24.63 25.79
C VAL A 79 22.51 24.35 25.03
N THR A 80 23.61 24.14 25.74
CA THR A 80 24.89 23.78 25.14
C THR A 80 25.41 22.48 25.74
N LEU A 81 25.89 21.58 24.87
CA LEU A 81 26.60 20.35 25.27
C LEU A 81 27.99 20.34 24.61
N ASN A 82 29.05 20.27 25.42
CA ASN A 82 30.44 20.36 24.95
C ASN A 82 30.77 21.59 24.08
N GLY A 83 30.05 22.70 24.29
CA GLY A 83 30.18 23.92 23.47
C GLY A 83 29.35 23.91 22.19
N THR A 84 28.64 22.82 21.88
CA THR A 84 27.71 22.72 20.76
C THR A 84 26.31 23.14 21.19
N PRO A 85 25.67 24.13 20.53
CA PRO A 85 24.29 24.48 20.79
C PRO A 85 23.35 23.32 20.45
N ILE A 86 22.40 23.04 21.33
CA ILE A 86 21.36 22.02 21.19
C ILE A 86 20.01 22.70 21.38
N SER A 87 19.13 22.53 20.39
CA SER A 87 17.74 22.98 20.44
C SER A 87 16.83 21.80 20.76
N SER A 88 15.83 22.01 21.60
CA SER A 88 14.86 20.98 21.95
C SER A 88 14.01 20.58 20.75
N GLU A 89 13.75 19.29 20.61
CA GLU A 89 12.79 18.75 19.64
C GLU A 89 11.35 18.82 20.17
N GLU A 90 11.17 18.64 21.48
CA GLU A 90 9.88 18.73 22.14
C GLU A 90 10.02 19.30 23.56
N ILE A 91 8.96 19.90 24.10
CA ILE A 91 8.91 20.38 25.48
C ILE A 91 7.68 19.83 26.21
N TYR A 92 7.92 19.21 27.35
CA TYR A 92 6.91 18.74 28.28
C TYR A 92 6.77 19.71 29.44
N THR A 93 5.56 19.87 29.98
CA THR A 93 5.31 20.74 31.14
C THR A 93 4.30 20.14 32.10
N VAL A 94 4.51 20.40 33.39
CA VAL A 94 3.60 20.01 34.47
C VAL A 94 3.43 21.13 35.47
N THR A 95 2.21 21.24 36.02
CA THR A 95 1.87 22.25 37.01
C THR A 95 1.66 21.63 38.39
N TYR A 96 2.37 22.15 39.39
CA TYR A 96 2.07 21.90 40.80
C TYR A 96 1.23 23.04 41.37
N SER A 97 0.09 22.71 41.98
CA SER A 97 -0.76 23.68 42.67
C SER A 97 -0.46 23.69 44.17
N ASP A 98 0.38 24.61 44.62
CA ASP A 98 0.66 24.81 46.03
C ASP A 98 -0.36 25.73 46.70
N VAL A 99 -0.73 25.39 47.94
CA VAL A 99 -1.75 26.13 48.70
C VAL A 99 -1.27 27.53 49.11
N PHE A 100 0.04 27.72 49.28
CA PHE A 100 0.62 28.99 49.76
C PHE A 100 1.27 29.80 48.65
N ASN A 101 1.84 29.14 47.65
CA ASN A 101 2.64 29.75 46.60
C ASN A 101 1.92 29.82 45.24
N GLY A 102 0.73 29.23 45.11
CA GLY A 102 -0.03 29.22 43.86
C GLY A 102 0.44 28.15 42.88
N GLN A 103 0.27 28.40 41.59
CA GLN A 103 0.71 27.47 40.54
C GLN A 103 2.21 27.65 40.27
N LEU A 104 2.93 26.53 40.29
CA LEU A 104 4.34 26.39 39.96
C LEU A 104 4.44 25.48 38.73
N GLU A 105 5.11 25.96 37.69
CA GLU A 105 5.30 25.24 36.43
C GLU A 105 6.69 24.62 36.39
N TYR A 106 6.80 23.45 35.76
CA TYR A 106 8.07 22.77 35.53
C TYR A 106 8.07 22.24 34.11
N PHE A 107 9.27 22.14 33.54
CA PHE A 107 9.44 21.66 32.17
C PHE A 107 10.48 20.55 32.07
N SER A 108 10.39 19.79 30.99
CA SER A 108 11.44 18.93 30.49
C SER A 108 11.53 19.06 28.97
N CYS A 109 12.75 19.07 28.47
CA CYS A 109 13.09 19.14 27.06
C CYS A 109 13.88 17.88 26.67
N TYR A 110 13.79 17.50 25.38
CA TYR A 110 14.62 16.43 24.84
C TYR A 110 15.22 16.80 23.47
N ALA A 111 16.37 16.20 23.14
CA ALA A 111 16.93 16.20 21.80
C ALA A 111 17.67 14.89 21.47
N ASP A 112 17.60 14.43 20.21
CA ASP A 112 18.47 13.37 19.69
C ASP A 112 19.88 13.94 19.46
N ILE A 113 20.84 13.44 20.21
CA ILE A 113 22.25 13.84 20.15
C ILE A 113 23.15 12.70 19.67
N THR A 114 22.59 11.69 19.00
CA THR A 114 23.30 10.48 18.56
C THR A 114 24.57 10.81 17.79
N ASP A 115 24.49 11.71 16.80
CA ASP A 115 25.65 12.12 16.01
C ASP A 115 26.72 12.83 16.85
N LEU A 116 26.32 13.63 17.84
CA LEU A 116 27.26 14.30 18.73
C LEU A 116 28.01 13.28 19.59
N VAL A 117 27.29 12.33 20.19
CA VAL A 117 27.89 11.29 21.05
C VAL A 117 28.75 10.31 20.24
N LEU A 118 28.37 9.98 19.00
CA LEU A 118 29.21 9.18 18.08
C LEU A 118 30.52 9.88 17.71
N ASN A 119 30.49 11.20 17.55
CA ASN A 119 31.67 12.00 17.22
C ASN A 119 32.59 12.23 18.43
N ASP A 120 32.01 12.54 19.60
CA ASP A 120 32.76 12.84 20.83
C ASP A 120 33.25 11.56 21.54
N GLY A 121 32.45 10.48 21.50
CA GLY A 121 32.76 9.20 22.11
C GLY A 121 32.83 9.24 23.64
N ASN A 122 33.64 8.35 24.21
CA ASN A 122 33.91 8.33 25.66
C ASN A 122 34.64 9.60 26.09
N GLY A 123 34.21 10.20 27.20
CA GLY A 123 34.80 11.43 27.70
C GLY A 123 33.89 12.16 28.68
N THR A 124 34.30 13.39 29.02
CA THR A 124 33.51 14.28 29.86
C THR A 124 32.57 15.09 28.98
N TYR A 125 31.28 15.01 29.28
CA TYR A 125 30.23 15.81 28.69
C TYR A 125 29.90 16.97 29.62
N VAL A 126 30.00 18.20 29.12
CA VAL A 126 29.75 19.44 29.87
C VAL A 126 28.47 20.07 29.35
N PHE A 127 27.47 20.20 30.23
CA PHE A 127 26.21 20.85 29.96
C PHE A 127 26.22 22.27 30.52
N SER A 128 25.79 23.25 29.72
CA SER A 128 25.78 24.66 30.11
C SER A 128 24.65 25.44 29.42
N ASP A 129 24.55 26.71 29.80
CA ASP A 129 23.70 27.74 29.18
C ASP A 129 22.19 27.59 29.38
N MET A 130 21.72 26.63 30.19
CA MET A 130 20.33 26.60 30.64
C MET A 130 20.05 27.77 31.61
N ASP A 131 19.13 28.66 31.27
CA ASP A 131 18.78 29.86 32.05
C ASP A 131 17.29 29.92 32.44
N ILE A 132 17.02 29.59 33.70
CA ILE A 132 15.69 29.74 34.32
C ILE A 132 15.66 30.88 35.35
N SER A 133 16.65 31.77 35.36
CA SER A 133 16.80 32.80 36.40
C SER A 133 15.62 33.77 36.44
N ALA A 134 15.04 34.10 35.28
CA ALA A 134 13.86 34.96 35.18
C ALA A 134 12.64 34.34 35.87
N ASP A 135 12.43 33.03 35.73
CA ASP A 135 11.32 32.30 36.35
C ASP A 135 11.50 32.22 37.87
N LEU A 136 12.70 31.85 38.34
CA LEU A 136 13.01 31.81 39.78
C LEU A 136 12.87 33.18 40.45
N MET A 137 13.23 34.27 39.76
CA MET A 137 13.06 35.63 40.27
C MET A 137 11.61 36.11 40.26
N SER A 138 10.83 35.74 39.25
CA SER A 138 9.46 36.22 39.07
C SER A 138 8.46 35.49 39.96
N ASN A 139 8.74 34.23 40.30
CA ASN A 139 7.92 33.42 41.19
C ASN A 139 8.76 32.88 42.38
N PRO A 140 8.73 33.56 43.55
CA PRO A 140 9.47 33.11 44.72
C PRO A 140 8.95 31.78 45.29
N GLY A 141 7.81 31.29 44.77
CA GLY A 141 7.19 30.04 45.18
C GLY A 141 8.10 28.82 45.02
N TYR A 142 8.91 28.76 43.96
CA TYR A 142 9.87 27.66 43.77
C TYR A 142 10.86 27.56 44.93
N CYS A 143 11.43 28.69 45.34
CA CYS A 143 12.38 28.75 46.45
C CYS A 143 11.68 28.55 47.81
N ASN A 144 10.49 29.15 47.99
CA ASN A 144 9.75 29.07 49.24
C ASN A 144 9.26 27.65 49.52
N ASN A 145 8.87 26.94 48.47
CA ASN A 145 8.39 25.58 48.54
C ASN A 145 9.52 24.53 48.49
N ARG A 146 10.77 24.96 48.25
CA ARG A 146 11.93 24.06 48.11
C ARG A 146 11.72 23.07 46.96
N THR A 147 11.37 23.62 45.81
CA THR A 147 11.18 22.88 44.56
C THR A 147 11.82 23.65 43.41
N ASN A 148 12.95 24.27 43.68
CA ASN A 148 13.77 24.90 42.66
C ASN A 148 14.81 23.88 42.20
N PHE A 149 14.81 23.54 40.91
CA PHE A 149 15.77 22.60 40.36
C PHE A 149 16.17 22.92 38.92
N GLY A 150 17.29 22.32 38.53
CA GLY A 150 17.70 22.18 37.16
C GLY A 150 18.67 21.02 37.01
N GLY A 151 18.58 20.27 35.92
CA GLY A 151 19.44 19.12 35.69
C GLY A 151 19.35 18.58 34.28
N TRP A 152 20.24 17.65 33.96
CA TRP A 152 20.30 17.01 32.66
C TRP A 152 20.76 15.55 32.76
N SER A 153 20.38 14.75 31.76
CA SER A 153 20.87 13.39 31.57
C SER A 153 20.98 13.04 30.08
N ILE A 154 21.82 12.06 29.77
CA ILE A 154 21.94 11.43 28.46
C ILE A 154 21.71 9.94 28.64
N TYR A 155 20.71 9.39 27.95
CA TYR A 155 20.60 7.95 27.74
C TYR A 155 21.37 7.56 26.48
N VAL A 156 22.15 6.50 26.56
CA VAL A 156 22.89 5.92 25.43
C VAL A 156 22.46 4.48 25.25
N ILE A 157 21.77 4.18 24.15
CA ILE A 157 21.38 2.84 23.74
C ILE A 157 22.50 2.29 22.85
N TYR A 158 22.94 1.08 23.13
CA TYR A 158 24.05 0.44 22.43
C TYR A 158 23.75 -1.02 22.09
N GLN A 159 24.40 -1.52 21.05
CA GLN A 159 24.39 -2.93 20.64
C GLN A 159 25.67 -3.62 21.08
N ASN A 160 25.58 -4.85 21.56
CA ASN A 160 26.73 -5.70 21.84
C ASN A 160 26.40 -7.17 21.58
N ASP A 161 27.21 -7.85 20.75
CA ASP A 161 26.99 -9.24 20.34
C ASP A 161 26.97 -10.26 21.50
N ASN A 162 27.51 -9.89 22.66
CA ASN A 162 27.52 -10.73 23.85
C ASN A 162 26.25 -10.60 24.71
N LEU A 163 25.38 -9.62 24.43
CA LEU A 163 24.11 -9.47 25.12
C LEU A 163 23.11 -10.51 24.65
N PRO A 164 22.17 -10.96 25.50
CA PRO A 164 21.01 -11.71 25.06
C PRO A 164 20.14 -10.87 24.10
N LEU A 165 19.19 -11.53 23.43
CA LEU A 165 18.19 -10.83 22.63
C LEU A 165 17.19 -10.16 23.58
N ASN A 166 17.18 -8.84 23.54
CA ASN A 166 16.42 -7.98 24.41
C ASN A 166 15.49 -7.10 23.58
N GLN A 167 14.43 -6.68 24.23
CA GLN A 167 13.62 -5.55 23.85
C GLN A 167 13.95 -4.39 24.80
N VAL A 168 14.49 -3.31 24.26
CA VAL A 168 14.72 -2.06 24.99
C VAL A 168 13.63 -1.07 24.62
N ASN A 169 12.78 -0.73 25.59
CA ASN A 169 11.69 0.24 25.39
C ASN A 169 12.00 1.51 26.18
N LEU A 170 12.07 2.65 25.49
CA LEU A 170 12.17 3.96 26.09
C LEU A 170 10.79 4.61 26.08
N TYR A 171 10.29 4.97 27.25
CA TYR A 171 9.04 5.70 27.44
C TYR A 171 9.35 7.10 27.94
N GLN A 172 8.69 8.12 27.40
CA GLN A 172 8.92 9.50 27.82
C GLN A 172 7.61 10.28 27.96
N GLY A 173 7.67 11.37 28.70
CA GLY A 173 6.57 12.29 29.00
C GLY A 173 6.96 13.18 30.18
N LEU A 174 5.98 13.67 30.92
CA LEU A 174 6.24 14.37 32.18
C LEU A 174 5.01 14.27 33.08
N GLU A 175 5.15 13.52 34.17
CA GLU A 175 4.07 13.28 35.12
C GLU A 175 4.51 13.62 36.55
N ILE A 176 3.57 14.09 37.36
CA ILE A 176 3.86 14.63 38.68
C ILE A 176 3.08 13.88 39.76
N ILE A 177 3.77 13.53 40.83
CA ILE A 177 3.21 12.99 42.07
C ILE A 177 3.67 13.89 43.23
N ASN A 178 2.77 14.22 44.14
CA ASN A 178 3.02 15.20 45.19
C ASN A 178 2.05 15.05 46.37
N ARG A 179 2.08 16.00 47.31
CA ARG A 179 1.16 16.02 48.46
C ARG A 179 -0.34 15.97 48.11
N ASN A 180 -0.75 16.47 46.94
CA ASN A 180 -2.14 16.51 46.48
C ASN A 180 -2.52 15.21 45.73
N VAL A 181 -1.56 14.62 45.02
CA VAL A 181 -1.70 13.37 44.26
C VAL A 181 -0.61 12.43 44.74
N GLN A 182 -0.94 11.59 45.72
CA GLN A 182 0.03 10.80 46.52
C GLN A 182 0.38 9.45 45.90
N GLU A 183 -0.28 9.10 44.81
CA GLU A 183 -0.12 7.82 44.13
C GLU A 183 -0.28 8.05 42.63
N LYS A 184 0.58 7.40 41.84
CA LYS A 184 0.50 7.38 40.38
C LYS A 184 0.82 5.96 39.90
N GLU A 185 -0.03 5.45 39.03
CA GLU A 185 0.15 4.16 38.36
C GLU A 185 0.33 4.39 36.86
N ILE A 186 1.34 3.74 36.29
CA ILE A 186 1.69 3.76 34.87
C ILE A 186 1.70 2.31 34.40
N ILE A 187 0.95 2.02 33.35
CA ILE A 187 0.88 0.68 32.77
C ILE A 187 1.69 0.68 31.48
N LEU A 188 2.78 -0.08 31.47
CA LEU A 188 3.54 -0.36 30.26
C LEU A 188 2.86 -1.51 29.53
N ASN A 189 2.35 -1.25 28.33
CA ASN A 189 1.79 -2.26 27.43
C ASN A 189 2.83 -2.67 26.39
N ASN A 190 2.52 -3.70 25.58
CA ASN A 190 3.40 -4.25 24.55
C ASN A 190 4.74 -4.76 25.08
N ILE A 191 4.69 -5.36 26.26
CA ILE A 191 5.81 -6.18 26.72
C ILE A 191 5.41 -7.63 26.49
N ASP A 192 6.37 -8.49 26.14
CA ASP A 192 6.16 -9.94 26.18
C ASP A 192 7.36 -10.56 26.86
N VAL A 193 7.17 -10.90 28.13
CA VAL A 193 8.22 -11.44 28.99
C VAL A 193 8.33 -12.93 28.73
N ILE A 194 9.28 -13.33 27.90
CA ILE A 194 9.56 -14.75 27.64
C ILE A 194 10.60 -15.30 28.62
N ASP A 195 11.53 -14.44 29.03
CA ASP A 195 12.51 -14.67 30.07
C ASP A 195 12.67 -13.37 30.89
N ASN A 196 13.02 -13.49 32.16
CA ASN A 196 13.22 -12.37 33.07
C ASN A 196 14.69 -12.25 33.53
N GLU A 197 15.58 -13.17 33.15
CA GLU A 197 17.01 -13.09 33.48
C GLU A 197 17.65 -11.80 32.92
N GLY A 198 18.21 -10.98 33.80
CA GLY A 198 18.85 -9.71 33.42
C GLY A 198 17.89 -8.58 33.02
N ALA A 199 16.57 -8.77 33.22
CA ALA A 199 15.59 -7.71 33.01
C ALA A 199 15.82 -6.56 33.98
N LYS A 200 15.73 -5.31 33.51
CA LYS A 200 15.94 -4.12 34.34
C LYS A 200 15.09 -2.94 33.90
N ILE A 201 14.93 -1.99 34.81
CA ILE A 201 14.17 -0.76 34.60
C ILE A 201 14.93 0.46 35.10
N GLY A 202 15.04 1.48 34.27
CA GLY A 202 15.62 2.77 34.59
C GLY A 202 14.57 3.85 34.72
N PHE A 203 14.83 4.82 35.60
CA PHE A 203 13.97 5.98 35.83
C PHE A 203 14.80 7.26 35.79
N LEU A 204 14.29 8.26 35.08
CA LEU A 204 14.68 9.66 35.26
C LEU A 204 13.53 10.40 35.94
N ALA A 205 13.76 10.83 37.17
CA ALA A 205 12.83 11.67 37.92
C ALA A 205 13.50 12.99 38.32
N TRP A 206 12.71 14.05 38.39
CA TRP A 206 13.13 15.38 38.80
C TRP A 206 12.34 15.82 40.01
N GLU A 207 13.00 16.53 40.92
CA GLU A 207 12.52 16.74 42.28
C GLU A 207 12.30 15.38 43.01
N GLY A 208 12.84 15.31 44.21
CA GLY A 208 13.20 14.06 44.87
C GLY A 208 14.28 14.35 45.90
N ASP A 209 13.93 14.24 47.17
CA ASP A 209 14.72 14.65 48.30
C ASP A 209 14.92 13.50 49.28
N ASN A 210 16.19 13.17 49.54
CA ASN A 210 16.54 12.16 50.51
C ASN A 210 16.01 12.48 51.92
N SER A 211 15.79 13.76 52.26
CA SER A 211 15.30 14.18 53.57
C SER A 211 13.77 14.18 53.74
N LEU A 212 12.99 14.03 52.66
CA LEU A 212 11.52 14.15 52.67
C LEU A 212 10.79 12.85 52.32
N ASN A 213 11.45 11.71 52.55
CA ASN A 213 11.07 10.37 52.10
C ASN A 213 9.82 9.70 52.75
N TYR A 214 8.80 10.48 53.11
CA TYR A 214 7.63 9.99 53.82
C TYR A 214 6.67 9.28 52.86
N GLY A 215 6.41 7.98 53.10
CA GLY A 215 5.45 7.21 52.29
C GLY A 215 5.91 6.99 50.85
N GLU A 216 7.20 7.18 50.59
CA GLU A 216 7.78 6.96 49.28
C GLU A 216 8.00 5.50 48.98
N SER A 217 7.59 5.08 47.79
CA SER A 217 7.91 3.76 47.28
C SER A 217 7.80 3.76 45.76
N LEU A 218 8.52 2.82 45.17
CA LEU A 218 8.44 2.47 43.78
C LEU A 218 8.13 0.98 43.72
N SER A 219 7.05 0.61 43.04
CA SER A 219 6.59 -0.77 42.94
C SER A 219 6.40 -1.21 41.50
N ILE A 220 6.71 -2.47 41.23
CA ILE A 220 6.50 -3.15 39.95
C ILE A 220 5.57 -4.33 40.21
N ASN A 221 4.42 -4.37 39.53
CA ASN A 221 3.38 -5.39 39.75
C ASN A 221 3.06 -5.58 41.26
N ASP A 222 2.85 -4.45 41.95
CA ASP A 222 2.63 -4.35 43.41
C ASP A 222 3.80 -4.79 44.33
N ASN A 223 4.95 -5.18 43.77
CA ASN A 223 6.16 -5.50 44.54
C ASN A 223 7.05 -4.26 44.67
N ILE A 224 7.34 -3.83 45.91
CA ILE A 224 8.25 -2.71 46.15
C ILE A 224 9.67 -3.10 45.73
N ILE A 225 10.27 -2.29 44.85
CA ILE A 225 11.63 -2.47 44.36
C ILE A 225 12.63 -1.54 45.07
N SER A 226 13.89 -1.97 45.14
CA SER A 226 14.97 -1.20 45.78
C SER A 226 16.33 -1.64 45.25
N ASN A 227 17.34 -0.77 45.32
CA ASN A 227 18.72 -1.04 44.93
C ASN A 227 19.70 -0.50 46.00
N PRO A 228 19.80 -1.16 47.16
CA PRO A 228 20.70 -0.73 48.22
C PRO A 228 22.18 -0.89 47.81
N PRO A 229 23.08 0.01 48.27
CA PRO A 229 22.86 0.98 49.34
C PRO A 229 22.31 2.34 48.89
N LEU A 230 22.19 2.61 47.58
CA LEU A 230 21.74 3.92 47.07
C LEU A 230 20.25 4.10 47.30
N ASN A 231 19.44 3.17 46.76
CA ASN A 231 17.99 3.30 46.71
C ASN A 231 17.32 2.33 47.68
N LEU A 232 16.88 2.86 48.82
CA LEU A 232 16.17 2.08 49.84
C LEU A 232 14.68 1.99 49.50
N ALA A 233 14.03 0.89 49.86
CA ALA A 233 12.62 0.62 49.53
C ALA A 233 11.61 1.71 49.96
N GLY A 234 11.95 2.54 50.94
CA GLY A 234 11.13 3.65 51.44
C GLY A 234 11.68 5.04 51.09
N ASN A 235 12.57 5.13 50.11
CA ASN A 235 13.27 6.36 49.71
C ASN A 235 13.88 6.16 48.31
N ALA A 236 13.01 5.98 47.31
CA ALA A 236 13.40 5.69 45.93
C ALA A 236 13.73 6.95 45.12
N PHE A 237 13.37 8.14 45.62
CA PHE A 237 13.57 9.43 44.97
C PHE A 237 14.40 10.33 45.89
N ASN A 238 15.72 10.17 45.85
CA ASN A 238 16.61 10.58 46.93
C ASN A 238 17.86 11.34 46.45
N GLY A 239 17.86 11.80 45.21
CA GLY A 239 18.98 12.56 44.67
C GLY A 239 20.15 11.66 44.25
N THR A 240 19.90 10.44 43.79
CA THR A 240 20.97 9.49 43.41
C THR A 240 21.10 9.24 41.91
N ASN A 241 22.27 8.78 41.52
CA ASN A 241 22.54 8.29 40.17
C ASN A 241 23.24 6.94 40.27
N THR A 242 22.50 5.87 39.98
CA THR A 242 22.99 4.49 40.04
C THR A 242 24.14 4.24 39.06
N PHE A 243 24.11 4.83 37.85
CA PHE A 243 25.16 4.64 36.82
C PHE A 243 26.51 5.21 37.24
N ALA A 244 26.49 6.33 37.96
CA ALA A 244 27.69 6.96 38.51
C ALA A 244 28.02 6.51 39.94
N ASN A 245 27.18 5.68 40.55
CA ASN A 245 27.22 5.32 41.97
C ASN A 245 27.34 6.57 42.88
N SER A 246 26.47 7.55 42.64
CA SER A 246 26.52 8.88 43.27
C SER A 246 25.29 9.17 44.11
N THR A 247 25.48 9.88 45.23
CA THR A 247 24.41 10.40 46.11
C THR A 247 24.32 11.93 46.06
N THR A 248 24.87 12.54 45.00
CA THR A 248 24.92 13.99 44.84
C THR A 248 24.26 14.45 43.55
N PHE A 249 23.32 13.67 43.02
CA PHE A 249 22.49 14.06 41.90
C PHE A 249 21.30 14.86 42.45
N TYR A 250 21.58 15.96 43.16
CA TYR A 250 20.59 16.66 43.98
C TYR A 250 19.33 17.04 43.19
N ASN A 251 18.16 16.80 43.81
CA ASN A 251 16.83 17.11 43.26
C ASN A 251 16.54 16.39 41.93
N ALA A 252 17.13 15.22 41.72
CA ALA A 252 16.89 14.36 40.56
C ALA A 252 17.30 12.91 40.87
N ASP A 253 16.73 11.95 40.17
CA ASP A 253 17.10 10.54 40.28
C ASP A 253 17.35 9.97 38.89
N LEU A 254 18.51 9.32 38.71
CA LEU A 254 18.88 8.61 37.49
C LEU A 254 19.30 7.20 37.87
N ASP A 255 18.30 6.35 38.07
CA ASP A 255 18.46 5.08 38.77
C ASP A 255 18.00 3.89 37.96
N VAL A 256 18.59 2.74 38.23
CA VAL A 256 18.24 1.47 37.62
C VAL A 256 18.01 0.41 38.68
N TYR A 257 16.99 -0.41 38.44
CA TYR A 257 16.51 -1.46 39.33
C TYR A 257 16.39 -2.77 38.56
N ASP A 258 16.61 -3.88 39.25
CA ASP A 258 16.42 -5.23 38.74
C ASP A 258 14.91 -5.56 38.65
N LEU A 259 14.48 -6.07 37.50
CA LEU A 259 13.10 -6.50 37.26
C LEU A 259 12.89 -8.00 37.41
N GLU A 260 13.94 -8.83 37.43
CA GLU A 260 13.84 -10.29 37.28
C GLU A 260 12.81 -10.92 38.23
N ASN A 261 12.76 -10.48 39.49
CA ASN A 261 11.86 -11.03 40.50
C ASN A 261 10.50 -10.31 40.63
N ASN A 262 10.23 -9.33 39.77
CA ASN A 262 9.04 -8.48 39.83
C ASN A 262 8.13 -8.62 38.59
N ILE A 263 8.57 -9.39 37.60
CA ILE A 263 7.82 -9.75 36.39
C ILE A 263 7.76 -11.27 36.24
N SER A 264 6.72 -11.78 35.59
CA SER A 264 6.53 -13.21 35.33
C SER A 264 6.58 -13.49 33.83
N ILE A 265 7.05 -14.69 33.47
CA ILE A 265 6.99 -15.16 32.09
C ILE A 265 5.52 -15.19 31.63
N GLY A 266 5.24 -14.63 30.46
CA GLY A 266 3.92 -14.46 29.87
C GLY A 266 3.20 -13.18 30.28
N ASP A 267 3.83 -12.29 31.08
CA ASP A 267 3.29 -10.96 31.34
C ASP A 267 3.26 -10.16 30.03
N THR A 268 2.08 -9.67 29.65
CA THR A 268 1.88 -8.81 28.47
C THR A 268 1.88 -7.31 28.80
N SER A 269 1.98 -6.99 30.09
CA SER A 269 1.97 -5.62 30.63
C SER A 269 2.65 -5.57 32.00
N VAL A 270 3.30 -4.44 32.32
CA VAL A 270 3.92 -4.19 33.65
C VAL A 270 3.27 -2.96 34.27
N SER A 271 2.78 -3.10 35.50
CA SER A 271 2.29 -1.96 36.30
C SER A 271 3.44 -1.37 37.11
N ILE A 272 3.64 -0.06 36.98
CA ILE A 272 4.59 0.73 37.74
C ILE A 272 3.81 1.67 38.64
N LYS A 273 4.06 1.60 39.93
CA LYS A 273 3.36 2.41 40.91
C LYS A 273 4.34 3.22 41.76
N LEU A 274 4.12 4.53 41.77
CA LEU A 274 4.86 5.50 42.57
C LEU A 274 3.97 5.97 43.72
N THR A 275 4.53 6.11 44.91
CA THR A 275 3.84 6.74 46.05
C THR A 275 4.70 7.81 46.69
N THR A 276 4.06 8.82 47.29
CA THR A 276 4.68 9.76 48.22
C THR A 276 3.62 10.28 49.19
N GLY A 277 4.03 10.67 50.38
CA GLY A 277 3.16 11.23 51.40
C GLY A 277 2.94 10.33 52.60
N GLY A 278 3.18 10.89 53.78
CA GLY A 278 2.97 10.21 55.06
C GLY A 278 2.82 11.17 56.22
N ILE A 279 2.43 10.62 57.37
CA ILE A 279 2.40 11.38 58.62
C ILE A 279 3.82 11.44 59.19
N ASN A 280 4.34 12.65 59.34
CA ASN A 280 5.65 12.91 59.91
C ASN A 280 5.65 12.75 61.44
N GLU A 281 6.85 12.79 62.02
CA GLU A 281 7.08 12.66 63.47
C GLU A 281 6.32 13.66 64.34
N ASN A 282 5.90 14.79 63.79
CA ASN A 282 5.14 15.84 64.47
C ASN A 282 3.62 15.71 64.28
N GLY A 283 3.15 14.65 63.62
CA GLY A 283 1.74 14.42 63.30
C GLY A 283 1.20 15.25 62.14
N GLY A 284 2.08 15.98 61.43
CA GLY A 284 1.74 16.69 60.19
C GLY A 284 1.87 15.78 58.98
N PHE A 285 1.24 16.16 57.87
CA PHE A 285 1.40 15.47 56.59
C PHE A 285 2.59 16.06 55.83
N SER A 286 3.53 15.20 55.42
CA SER A 286 4.70 15.53 54.59
C SER A 286 4.68 14.62 53.37
N ALA A 287 5.01 15.19 52.22
CA ALA A 287 5.18 14.46 50.97
C ALA A 287 6.20 15.22 50.13
N ASP A 288 6.89 14.48 49.28
CA ASP A 288 7.80 15.05 48.31
C ASP A 288 7.08 15.48 47.03
N LEU A 289 7.75 16.27 46.20
CA LEU A 289 7.37 16.55 44.82
C LEU A 289 8.26 15.69 43.93
N ILE A 290 7.67 14.75 43.19
CA ILE A 290 8.42 13.91 42.25
C ILE A 290 7.81 14.10 40.86
N ILE A 291 8.67 14.40 39.90
CA ILE A 291 8.31 14.63 38.50
C ILE A 291 8.99 13.56 37.65
N LEU A 292 8.25 12.54 37.26
CA LEU A 292 8.76 11.47 36.42
C LEU A 292 8.83 11.91 34.96
N ASN A 293 9.98 11.73 34.32
CA ASN A 293 10.22 12.18 32.95
C ASN A 293 10.33 11.04 31.95
N ASN A 294 11.11 10.01 32.26
CA ASN A 294 11.21 8.84 31.39
C ASN A 294 11.46 7.56 32.19
N ILE A 295 11.10 6.46 31.53
CA ILE A 295 11.27 5.10 31.99
C ILE A 295 11.92 4.35 30.84
N ILE A 296 12.94 3.54 31.13
CA ILE A 296 13.53 2.66 30.12
C ILE A 296 13.60 1.23 30.64
N THR A 297 13.10 0.28 29.88
CA THR A 297 13.11 -1.14 30.27
C THR A 297 13.99 -1.94 29.34
N VAL A 298 14.70 -2.92 29.89
CA VAL A 298 15.30 -4.03 29.12
C VAL A 298 14.59 -5.30 29.56
N LEU A 299 13.92 -5.95 28.62
CA LEU A 299 13.21 -7.20 28.83
C LEU A 299 13.74 -8.23 27.86
N ASN A 300 13.92 -9.47 28.30
CA ASN A 300 14.26 -10.55 27.39
C ASN A 300 12.97 -11.00 26.69
N SER A 301 12.89 -10.75 25.39
CA SER A 301 11.73 -11.10 24.58
C SER A 301 12.24 -11.80 23.33
N GLN A 302 11.68 -12.96 23.02
CA GLN A 302 11.94 -13.73 21.80
C GLN A 302 10.65 -13.78 21.00
N LEU A 303 10.47 -12.80 20.13
CA LEU A 303 9.30 -12.70 19.25
C LEU A 303 9.72 -12.37 17.82
N PRO A 304 9.07 -12.96 16.80
CA PRO A 304 9.20 -12.52 15.42
C PRO A 304 8.52 -11.17 15.18
N ASP A 305 8.73 -10.58 14.00
CA ASP A 305 8.06 -9.34 13.57
C ASP A 305 7.82 -9.39 12.05
N ALA A 306 6.64 -9.84 11.65
CA ALA A 306 6.25 -10.07 10.28
C ALA A 306 5.79 -8.78 9.61
N THR A 307 6.51 -8.37 8.57
CA THR A 307 6.04 -7.32 7.67
C THR A 307 5.91 -7.87 6.26
N ILE A 308 5.03 -7.28 5.46
CA ILE A 308 4.81 -7.65 4.06
C ILE A 308 4.95 -6.44 3.15
N GLU A 309 5.48 -6.67 1.95
CA GLU A 309 5.52 -5.70 0.87
C GLU A 309 5.12 -6.39 -0.44
N VAL A 310 4.21 -5.78 -1.20
CA VAL A 310 3.91 -6.22 -2.57
C VAL A 310 4.80 -5.44 -3.53
N ASN A 311 5.73 -6.15 -4.18
CA ASN A 311 6.81 -5.55 -4.97
C ASN A 311 6.41 -5.32 -6.44
N ASP A 312 5.60 -6.21 -7.01
CA ASP A 312 5.23 -6.20 -8.44
C ASP A 312 3.93 -6.97 -8.68
N TYR A 313 3.35 -6.81 -9.87
CA TYR A 313 2.14 -7.53 -10.28
C TYR A 313 2.07 -7.77 -11.79
N ILE A 314 1.36 -8.82 -12.20
CA ILE A 314 1.00 -9.09 -13.59
C ILE A 314 -0.52 -9.12 -13.73
N VAL A 315 -1.02 -8.35 -14.69
CA VAL A 315 -2.43 -8.31 -15.13
C VAL A 315 -2.53 -8.64 -16.61
N ASN A 316 -3.65 -9.23 -17.02
CA ASN A 316 -3.93 -9.57 -18.41
C ASN A 316 -5.23 -8.89 -18.86
N CYS A 317 -5.32 -8.53 -20.14
CA CYS A 317 -6.49 -7.87 -20.72
C CYS A 317 -7.77 -8.69 -20.53
N GLY A 318 -8.79 -8.06 -19.95
CA GLY A 318 -10.10 -8.67 -19.70
C GLY A 318 -10.06 -9.82 -18.67
N ASN A 319 -8.98 -9.95 -17.89
CA ASN A 319 -8.84 -10.98 -16.88
C ASN A 319 -8.89 -10.38 -15.47
N ASN A 320 -9.71 -10.97 -14.61
CA ASN A 320 -9.88 -10.57 -13.22
C ASN A 320 -8.94 -11.33 -12.26
N SER A 321 -8.02 -12.13 -12.81
CA SER A 321 -6.94 -12.75 -12.05
C SER A 321 -5.69 -11.89 -12.11
N ILE A 322 -5.10 -11.64 -10.94
CA ILE A 322 -3.92 -10.80 -10.76
C ILE A 322 -2.85 -11.68 -10.12
N GLU A 323 -1.66 -11.76 -10.73
CA GLU A 323 -0.51 -12.41 -10.11
C GLU A 323 0.29 -11.36 -9.34
N LEU A 324 0.43 -11.55 -8.03
CA LEU A 324 1.11 -10.63 -7.11
C LEU A 324 2.44 -11.21 -6.69
N PHE A 325 3.49 -10.39 -6.71
CA PHE A 325 4.82 -10.73 -6.20
C PHE A 325 5.07 -9.97 -4.90
N TYR A 326 5.26 -10.69 -3.81
CA TYR A 326 5.39 -10.08 -2.48
C TYR A 326 6.59 -10.64 -1.72
N THR A 327 7.04 -9.88 -0.73
CA THR A 327 8.11 -10.24 0.20
C THR A 327 7.58 -10.16 1.62
N VAL A 328 7.80 -11.22 2.40
CA VAL A 328 7.60 -11.21 3.85
C VAL A 328 8.96 -11.06 4.52
N ASN A 329 9.05 -10.19 5.51
CA ASN A 329 10.28 -9.94 6.28
C ASN A 329 10.07 -10.27 7.75
N ASN A 330 11.13 -10.74 8.41
CA ASN A 330 11.23 -10.87 9.85
C ASN A 330 12.31 -9.90 10.38
N PHE A 331 12.08 -8.60 10.23
CA PHE A 331 13.05 -7.55 10.57
C PHE A 331 12.72 -6.91 11.92
N ASN A 332 13.71 -6.35 12.61
CA ASN A 332 13.50 -5.76 13.95
C ASN A 332 12.82 -6.73 14.93
N SER A 333 13.19 -8.01 14.85
CA SER A 333 12.65 -9.10 15.65
C SER A 333 13.73 -9.75 16.54
N THR A 334 13.29 -10.59 17.46
CA THR A 334 14.15 -11.34 18.39
C THR A 334 13.91 -12.85 18.36
N ASP A 335 13.06 -13.34 17.45
CA ASP A 335 12.88 -14.77 17.20
C ASP A 335 12.56 -15.06 15.73
N ILE A 336 12.55 -16.34 15.39
CA ILE A 336 12.22 -16.89 14.08
C ILE A 336 10.72 -16.72 13.82
N LEU A 337 10.37 -16.16 12.64
CA LEU A 337 8.99 -16.22 12.15
C LEU A 337 8.76 -17.62 11.56
N PRO A 338 7.82 -18.42 12.08
CA PRO A 338 7.66 -19.81 11.67
C PRO A 338 7.23 -19.96 10.21
N ALA A 339 7.58 -21.08 9.60
CA ALA A 339 7.00 -21.50 8.33
C ALA A 339 5.48 -21.68 8.46
N ASN A 340 4.77 -21.48 7.36
CA ASN A 340 3.31 -21.50 7.28
C ASN A 340 2.62 -20.35 8.05
N THR A 341 3.32 -19.25 8.33
CA THR A 341 2.66 -18.00 8.75
C THR A 341 1.70 -17.56 7.64
N PRO A 342 0.40 -17.40 7.95
CA PRO A 342 -0.62 -17.19 6.93
C PRO A 342 -0.53 -15.79 6.32
N ILE A 343 -1.00 -15.64 5.08
CA ILE A 343 -1.02 -14.38 4.34
C ILE A 343 -2.39 -14.26 3.67
N ALA A 344 -3.07 -13.14 3.86
CA ALA A 344 -4.37 -12.86 3.27
C ALA A 344 -4.34 -11.60 2.40
N PHE A 345 -5.09 -11.64 1.29
CA PHE A 345 -5.20 -10.54 0.34
C PHE A 345 -6.66 -10.11 0.22
N TYR A 346 -6.91 -8.82 0.31
CA TYR A 346 -8.24 -8.24 0.32
C TYR A 346 -8.44 -7.15 -0.72
N LEU A 347 -9.68 -7.01 -1.17
CA LEU A 347 -10.18 -5.85 -1.92
C LEU A 347 -11.44 -5.34 -1.21
N ASP A 348 -11.45 -4.09 -0.75
CA ASP A 348 -12.57 -3.51 -0.01
C ASP A 348 -13.06 -4.38 1.18
N GLY A 349 -12.13 -5.10 1.83
CA GLY A 349 -12.41 -6.03 2.93
C GLY A 349 -12.93 -7.41 2.49
N LEU A 350 -13.11 -7.66 1.20
CA LEU A 350 -13.40 -9.00 0.66
C LEU A 350 -12.10 -9.78 0.48
N LEU A 351 -12.04 -10.99 1.05
CA LEU A 351 -10.91 -11.91 0.85
C LEU A 351 -10.87 -12.41 -0.61
N ILE A 352 -9.80 -12.09 -1.33
CA ILE A 352 -9.60 -12.40 -2.76
C ILE A 352 -8.50 -13.44 -3.01
N GLY A 353 -7.71 -13.77 -1.99
CA GLY A 353 -6.69 -14.82 -2.05
C GLY A 353 -5.97 -15.01 -0.73
N GLN A 354 -5.30 -16.15 -0.61
CA GLN A 354 -4.49 -16.51 0.56
C GLN A 354 -3.23 -17.26 0.14
N ASN A 355 -2.19 -17.13 0.96
CA ASN A 355 -0.98 -17.93 0.88
C ASN A 355 -0.37 -18.10 2.27
N GLN A 356 0.84 -18.61 2.37
CA GLN A 356 1.59 -18.72 3.62
C GLN A 356 3.10 -18.68 3.35
N THR A 357 3.91 -18.35 4.36
CA THR A 357 5.37 -18.50 4.27
C THR A 357 5.74 -19.97 4.05
N VAL A 358 6.82 -20.23 3.31
CA VAL A 358 7.28 -21.60 3.01
C VAL A 358 8.33 -22.04 4.01
N ASN A 359 9.27 -21.17 4.37
CA ASN A 359 10.35 -21.46 5.31
C ASN A 359 10.20 -20.68 6.61
N ASP A 360 10.89 -21.19 7.64
CA ASP A 360 11.18 -20.40 8.82
C ASP A 360 12.06 -19.21 8.41
N LEU A 361 11.69 -17.99 8.79
CA LEU A 361 12.50 -16.80 8.55
C LEU A 361 13.29 -16.46 9.82
N ASN A 362 14.61 -16.60 9.76
CA ASN A 362 15.44 -16.18 10.89
C ASN A 362 15.39 -14.65 11.06
N ILE A 363 15.89 -14.17 12.19
CA ILE A 363 15.99 -12.74 12.49
C ILE A 363 16.74 -12.02 11.37
N GLY A 364 16.13 -10.97 10.81
CA GLY A 364 16.70 -10.18 9.73
C GLY A 364 16.60 -10.82 8.34
N GLU A 365 15.90 -11.94 8.19
CA GLU A 365 15.68 -12.60 6.90
C GLU A 365 14.34 -12.22 6.26
N SER A 366 14.24 -12.51 4.96
CA SER A 366 13.02 -12.32 4.17
C SER A 366 12.84 -13.45 3.16
N GLU A 367 11.59 -13.63 2.72
CA GLU A 367 11.22 -14.58 1.68
C GLU A 367 10.28 -13.91 0.69
N SER A 368 10.58 -14.07 -0.61
CA SER A 368 9.74 -13.57 -1.70
C SER A 368 9.01 -14.70 -2.40
N ASN A 369 7.72 -14.51 -2.64
CA ASN A 369 6.84 -15.45 -3.32
C ASN A 369 5.87 -14.73 -4.26
N ASN A 370 5.05 -15.51 -4.95
CA ASN A 370 3.91 -15.00 -5.71
C ASN A 370 2.61 -15.72 -5.33
N VAL A 371 1.49 -15.08 -5.66
CA VAL A 371 0.13 -15.63 -5.52
C VAL A 371 -0.74 -15.13 -6.66
N ILE A 372 -1.69 -15.95 -7.11
CA ILE A 372 -2.74 -15.51 -8.02
C ILE A 372 -4.00 -15.23 -7.20
N VAL A 373 -4.48 -13.99 -7.22
CA VAL A 373 -5.73 -13.57 -6.59
C VAL A 373 -6.79 -13.31 -7.65
N THR A 374 -8.06 -13.47 -7.30
CA THR A 374 -9.18 -13.20 -8.23
C THR A 374 -10.10 -12.14 -7.66
N VAL A 375 -10.31 -11.07 -8.42
CA VAL A 375 -11.22 -9.98 -8.04
C VAL A 375 -12.60 -10.15 -8.68
N PRO A 376 -13.66 -9.57 -8.11
CA PRO A 376 -15.00 -9.59 -8.71
C PRO A 376 -15.04 -9.01 -10.13
N GLU A 377 -15.94 -9.52 -10.98
CA GLU A 377 -16.11 -9.09 -12.38
C GLU A 377 -16.51 -7.60 -12.53
N ASP A 378 -17.29 -7.09 -11.58
CA ASP A 378 -17.81 -5.71 -11.58
C ASP A 378 -16.91 -4.70 -10.83
N SER A 379 -15.69 -5.10 -10.47
CA SER A 379 -14.78 -4.23 -9.73
C SER A 379 -14.30 -3.04 -10.57
N ASN A 380 -14.06 -1.91 -9.92
CA ASN A 380 -13.40 -0.75 -10.55
C ASN A 380 -12.03 -1.20 -11.10
N PRO A 381 -11.64 -0.86 -12.34
CA PRO A 381 -10.31 -1.23 -12.84
C PRO A 381 -9.18 -0.64 -12.00
N ASN A 382 -9.39 0.50 -11.35
CA ASN A 382 -8.45 1.03 -10.35
C ASN A 382 -8.78 0.46 -8.99
N LEU A 383 -7.90 -0.41 -8.49
CA LEU A 383 -8.05 -1.19 -7.27
C LEU A 383 -6.98 -0.80 -6.26
N THR A 384 -7.30 -0.88 -4.97
CA THR A 384 -6.31 -0.92 -3.89
C THR A 384 -6.42 -2.28 -3.22
N ILE A 385 -5.38 -3.09 -3.33
CA ILE A 385 -5.31 -4.39 -2.64
C ILE A 385 -4.61 -4.20 -1.30
N THR A 386 -5.16 -4.84 -0.27
CA THR A 386 -4.56 -4.94 1.06
C THR A 386 -3.95 -6.32 1.22
N ALA A 387 -2.65 -6.39 1.46
CA ALA A 387 -1.95 -7.63 1.82
C ALA A 387 -1.67 -7.61 3.32
N ILE A 388 -1.99 -8.69 4.02
CA ILE A 388 -1.78 -8.85 5.45
C ILE A 388 -1.02 -10.15 5.69
N VAL A 389 0.17 -10.06 6.29
CA VAL A 389 0.88 -11.24 6.81
C VAL A 389 0.40 -11.55 8.22
N ASP A 390 0.52 -12.80 8.63
CA ASP A 390 -0.04 -13.34 9.86
C ASP A 390 -1.57 -13.25 9.95
N ASP A 391 -2.25 -13.34 8.81
CA ASP A 391 -3.72 -13.35 8.76
C ASP A 391 -4.24 -14.58 8.02
N ASP A 392 -5.03 -15.39 8.72
CA ASP A 392 -5.68 -16.59 8.19
C ASP A 392 -7.01 -16.31 7.46
N GLY A 393 -7.29 -15.04 7.15
CA GLY A 393 -8.53 -14.59 6.51
C GLY A 393 -9.57 -14.07 7.51
N SER A 394 -9.22 -14.00 8.80
CA SER A 394 -10.07 -13.52 9.88
C SER A 394 -9.81 -12.06 10.26
N MET A 395 -8.77 -11.44 9.68
CA MET A 395 -8.24 -10.11 10.06
C MET A 395 -7.72 -10.07 11.50
N SER A 396 -7.14 -11.17 11.96
CA SER A 396 -6.53 -11.32 13.28
C SER A 396 -5.19 -12.03 13.15
N GLY A 397 -4.19 -11.54 13.91
CA GLY A 397 -2.89 -12.19 14.09
C GLY A 397 -3.03 -13.62 14.64
N VAL A 398 -2.19 -14.52 14.15
CA VAL A 398 -2.06 -15.93 14.58
C VAL A 398 -0.76 -16.16 15.36
N VAL A 399 0.33 -15.54 14.91
CA VAL A 399 1.64 -15.54 15.56
C VAL A 399 1.74 -14.33 16.46
N THR A 400 2.21 -14.50 17.69
CA THR A 400 2.50 -13.36 18.56
C THR A 400 3.79 -12.70 18.11
N GLU A 401 3.74 -11.39 17.87
CA GLU A 401 4.82 -10.62 17.27
C GLU A 401 5.24 -9.42 18.13
N THR A 402 6.43 -8.86 17.85
CA THR A 402 6.87 -7.65 18.58
C THR A 402 6.00 -6.44 18.29
N ASN A 403 5.39 -6.36 17.10
CA ASN A 403 4.47 -5.30 16.73
C ASN A 403 3.33 -5.79 15.84
N GLU A 404 2.20 -6.16 16.46
CA GLU A 404 0.97 -6.60 15.79
C GLU A 404 0.33 -5.60 14.80
N ASN A 405 0.87 -4.38 14.67
CA ASN A 405 0.27 -3.30 13.87
C ASN A 405 1.04 -2.98 12.58
N ASN A 406 2.14 -3.69 12.28
CA ASN A 406 2.97 -3.43 11.07
C ASN A 406 2.82 -4.50 9.97
N ASN A 407 1.88 -5.43 10.12
CA ASN A 407 1.70 -6.59 9.23
C ASN A 407 0.93 -6.28 7.93
N ILE A 408 0.59 -5.02 7.67
CA ILE A 408 -0.33 -4.61 6.59
C ILE A 408 0.39 -3.76 5.53
N ASN A 409 0.17 -4.09 4.27
CA ASN A 409 0.60 -3.30 3.11
C ASN A 409 -0.59 -2.98 2.18
N TYR A 410 -0.57 -1.78 1.60
CA TYR A 410 -1.56 -1.33 0.61
C TYR A 410 -0.84 -1.03 -0.70
N PHE A 411 -1.40 -1.49 -1.81
CA PHE A 411 -0.88 -1.15 -3.13
C PHE A 411 -1.97 -1.00 -4.18
N ASP A 412 -1.75 -0.07 -5.10
CA ASP A 412 -2.70 0.29 -6.15
C ASP A 412 -2.39 -0.48 -7.44
N ILE A 413 -3.45 -0.98 -8.11
CA ILE A 413 -3.38 -1.70 -9.38
C ILE A 413 -4.39 -1.10 -10.35
N GLU A 414 -4.00 -1.05 -11.62
CA GLU A 414 -4.92 -0.79 -12.73
C GLU A 414 -5.13 -2.09 -13.53
N LEU A 415 -6.34 -2.63 -13.52
CA LEU A 415 -6.75 -3.73 -14.37
C LEU A 415 -6.83 -3.27 -15.83
N LEU A 416 -6.43 -4.18 -16.71
CA LEU A 416 -6.53 -4.01 -18.15
C LEU A 416 -7.92 -4.45 -18.63
N VAL A 417 -8.76 -3.51 -19.05
CA VAL A 417 -10.10 -3.79 -19.60
C VAL A 417 -10.09 -3.76 -21.12
N ILE A 418 -10.87 -4.65 -21.74
CA ILE A 418 -11.07 -4.65 -23.20
C ILE A 418 -12.21 -3.66 -23.51
N PRO A 419 -12.02 -2.69 -24.43
CA PRO A 419 -13.09 -1.77 -24.83
C PRO A 419 -14.29 -2.47 -25.48
N ASP A 420 -15.45 -1.82 -25.43
CA ASP A 420 -16.66 -2.29 -26.12
C ASP A 420 -16.47 -2.42 -27.64
N ILE A 421 -17.17 -3.40 -28.24
CA ILE A 421 -17.11 -3.65 -29.68
C ILE A 421 -17.68 -2.46 -30.47
N ILE A 422 -16.88 -1.92 -31.41
CA ILE A 422 -17.28 -0.82 -32.30
C ILE A 422 -17.83 -1.40 -33.61
N THR A 423 -19.05 -1.04 -33.98
CA THR A 423 -19.63 -1.45 -35.28
C THR A 423 -19.26 -0.44 -36.38
N LEU A 424 -18.54 -0.91 -37.38
CA LEU A 424 -18.13 -0.18 -38.57
C LEU A 424 -19.17 -0.31 -39.70
N PRO A 425 -19.13 0.57 -40.72
CA PRO A 425 -19.93 0.41 -41.92
C PRO A 425 -19.66 -0.93 -42.61
N GLY A 426 -20.74 -1.61 -43.03
CA GLY A 426 -20.65 -2.87 -43.77
C GLY A 426 -20.12 -2.71 -45.19
N LEU A 427 -19.68 -3.82 -45.78
CA LEU A 427 -19.29 -3.90 -47.18
C LEU A 427 -20.43 -4.50 -48.01
N ILE A 428 -20.67 -3.91 -49.18
CA ILE A 428 -21.66 -4.39 -50.14
C ILE A 428 -20.92 -4.93 -51.35
N GLY A 429 -21.05 -6.23 -51.56
CA GLY A 429 -20.41 -6.97 -52.64
C GLY A 429 -21.38 -7.30 -53.76
N CYS A 430 -20.85 -7.37 -54.97
CA CYS A 430 -21.61 -7.79 -56.14
C CYS A 430 -21.82 -9.31 -56.12
N ASN A 431 -23.05 -9.80 -56.25
CA ASN A 431 -23.31 -11.24 -56.33
C ASN A 431 -22.58 -11.84 -57.54
N GLU A 432 -21.66 -12.77 -57.29
CA GLU A 432 -20.91 -13.52 -58.31
C GLU A 432 -21.56 -14.88 -58.60
N GLY A 433 -22.63 -15.22 -57.86
CA GLY A 433 -23.39 -16.45 -57.94
C GLY A 433 -23.71 -16.99 -56.55
N PHE A 434 -24.89 -17.59 -56.36
CA PHE A 434 -25.30 -18.23 -55.10
C PHE A 434 -25.15 -17.35 -53.84
N GLU A 435 -25.32 -16.04 -53.97
CA GLU A 435 -25.18 -15.05 -52.88
C GLU A 435 -23.75 -14.89 -52.34
N THR A 436 -22.76 -15.37 -53.08
CA THR A 436 -21.33 -15.18 -52.79
C THR A 436 -20.79 -13.95 -53.51
N SER A 437 -19.89 -13.23 -52.85
CA SER A 437 -19.10 -12.14 -53.40
C SER A 437 -17.67 -12.17 -52.84
N THR A 438 -16.74 -11.59 -53.58
CA THR A 438 -15.35 -11.42 -53.18
C THR A 438 -15.14 -10.03 -52.56
N TYR A 439 -14.61 -9.98 -51.33
CA TYR A 439 -14.39 -8.75 -50.56
C TYR A 439 -12.91 -8.51 -50.24
N ASN A 440 -12.52 -7.24 -50.22
CA ASN A 440 -11.31 -6.78 -49.54
C ASN A 440 -11.69 -6.22 -48.17
N LEU A 441 -11.46 -6.99 -47.10
CA LEU A 441 -11.90 -6.67 -45.75
C LEU A 441 -11.26 -5.40 -45.18
N TYR A 442 -10.08 -4.99 -45.68
CA TYR A 442 -9.45 -3.73 -45.30
C TYR A 442 -10.27 -2.50 -45.72
N GLU A 443 -11.16 -2.64 -46.71
CA GLU A 443 -12.03 -1.53 -47.13
C GLU A 443 -13.03 -1.10 -46.05
N ALA A 444 -13.35 -1.99 -45.09
CA ALA A 444 -14.20 -1.65 -43.96
C ALA A 444 -13.48 -0.73 -42.95
N LEU A 445 -12.15 -0.68 -42.99
CA LEU A 445 -11.31 -0.01 -42.01
C LEU A 445 -10.77 1.34 -42.49
N VAL A 446 -11.19 1.83 -43.68
CA VAL A 446 -10.61 3.02 -44.34
C VAL A 446 -10.61 4.30 -43.48
N ASN A 447 -11.50 4.38 -42.49
CA ASN A 447 -11.60 5.53 -41.58
C ASN A 447 -10.84 5.35 -40.26
N LEU A 448 -10.16 4.22 -40.07
CA LEU A 448 -9.32 3.93 -38.92
C LEU A 448 -7.85 4.19 -39.26
N GLU A 449 -7.10 4.67 -38.30
CA GLU A 449 -5.64 4.78 -38.39
C GLU A 449 -5.03 3.55 -37.71
N TYR A 450 -4.32 2.71 -38.48
CA TYR A 450 -3.78 1.44 -37.99
C TYR A 450 -2.52 1.02 -38.76
N ASP A 451 -1.77 0.09 -38.17
CA ASP A 451 -0.73 -0.69 -38.85
C ASP A 451 -1.31 -2.03 -39.30
N GLU A 452 -1.11 -2.41 -40.56
CA GLU A 452 -1.61 -3.69 -41.11
C GLU A 452 -1.03 -4.89 -40.35
N ASP A 453 0.17 -4.78 -39.79
CA ASP A 453 0.82 -5.84 -39.01
C ASP A 453 0.10 -6.12 -37.67
N ASN A 454 -0.72 -5.17 -37.18
CA ASN A 454 -1.43 -5.24 -35.91
C ASN A 454 -2.91 -5.67 -36.07
N ILE A 455 -3.33 -6.05 -37.28
CA ILE A 455 -4.72 -6.38 -37.58
C ILE A 455 -4.91 -7.86 -37.89
N SER A 456 -5.95 -8.43 -37.31
CA SER A 456 -6.46 -9.75 -37.68
C SER A 456 -7.98 -9.76 -37.79
N PHE A 457 -8.51 -10.60 -38.68
CA PHE A 457 -9.94 -10.74 -38.96
C PHE A 457 -10.42 -12.13 -38.59
N TYR A 458 -11.67 -12.24 -38.11
CA TYR A 458 -12.26 -13.47 -37.62
C TYR A 458 -13.74 -13.57 -38.03
N GLN A 459 -14.24 -14.80 -38.15
CA GLN A 459 -15.65 -15.09 -38.45
C GLN A 459 -16.52 -15.10 -37.18
N SER A 460 -15.92 -15.23 -36.00
CA SER A 460 -16.62 -15.26 -34.72
C SER A 460 -15.86 -14.45 -33.66
N LEU A 461 -16.58 -14.01 -32.62
CA LEU A 461 -15.99 -13.34 -31.47
C LEU A 461 -15.12 -14.29 -30.64
N GLU A 462 -15.51 -15.56 -30.53
CA GLU A 462 -14.75 -16.59 -29.81
C GLU A 462 -13.37 -16.84 -30.44
N ASP A 463 -13.31 -16.94 -31.77
CA ASP A 463 -12.05 -17.06 -32.51
C ASP A 463 -11.16 -15.83 -32.30
N LEU A 464 -11.75 -14.63 -32.24
CA LEU A 464 -11.03 -13.39 -31.98
C LEU A 464 -10.41 -13.34 -30.58
N GLU A 465 -11.21 -13.67 -29.55
CA GLU A 465 -10.77 -13.66 -28.15
C GLU A 465 -9.67 -14.68 -27.89
N THR A 466 -9.77 -15.85 -28.52
CA THR A 466 -8.78 -16.93 -28.42
C THR A 466 -7.62 -16.81 -29.41
N THR A 467 -7.64 -15.81 -30.30
CA THR A 467 -6.68 -15.64 -31.41
C THR A 467 -6.54 -16.89 -32.30
N SER A 468 -7.62 -17.62 -32.48
CA SER A 468 -7.67 -18.86 -33.26
C SER A 468 -8.40 -18.65 -34.59
N ASN A 469 -8.13 -19.49 -35.60
CA ASN A 469 -8.84 -19.48 -36.89
C ASN A 469 -8.93 -18.11 -37.61
N SER A 470 -7.87 -17.30 -37.58
CA SER A 470 -7.85 -16.02 -38.28
C SER A 470 -8.00 -16.17 -39.80
N ILE A 471 -8.64 -15.19 -40.43
CA ILE A 471 -8.82 -15.15 -41.88
C ILE A 471 -7.46 -14.85 -42.54
N LEU A 472 -6.94 -15.81 -43.28
CA LEU A 472 -5.58 -15.77 -43.82
C LEU A 472 -5.40 -14.85 -45.04
N ILE A 473 -6.47 -14.58 -45.79
CA ILE A 473 -6.42 -13.74 -47.00
C ILE A 473 -7.53 -12.67 -46.95
N PRO A 474 -7.41 -11.64 -46.08
CA PRO A 474 -8.45 -10.63 -45.92
C PRO A 474 -8.68 -9.77 -47.17
N SER A 475 -7.68 -9.64 -48.04
CA SER A 475 -7.78 -8.85 -49.28
C SER A 475 -8.58 -9.52 -50.40
N ASN A 476 -8.94 -10.79 -50.24
CA ASN A 476 -9.65 -11.59 -51.24
C ASN A 476 -10.52 -12.66 -50.55
N TYR A 477 -11.40 -12.20 -49.64
CA TYR A 477 -12.25 -13.03 -48.81
C TYR A 477 -13.60 -13.30 -49.49
N ASN A 478 -14.05 -14.56 -49.48
CA ASN A 478 -15.39 -14.94 -49.94
C ASN A 478 -16.30 -15.18 -48.75
N ASN A 479 -17.50 -14.60 -48.79
CA ASN A 479 -18.46 -14.79 -47.72
C ASN A 479 -18.98 -16.24 -47.67
N THR A 480 -19.29 -16.71 -46.45
CA THR A 480 -19.83 -18.05 -46.19
C THR A 480 -21.34 -18.05 -45.95
N SER A 481 -21.90 -16.88 -45.61
CA SER A 481 -23.34 -16.63 -45.51
C SER A 481 -23.67 -15.22 -46.01
N ASN A 482 -24.94 -14.92 -46.23
CA ASN A 482 -25.40 -13.58 -46.59
C ASN A 482 -26.65 -13.21 -45.76
N PRO A 483 -26.57 -12.21 -44.86
CA PRO A 483 -25.36 -11.45 -44.47
C PRO A 483 -24.38 -12.30 -43.64
N GLU A 484 -23.13 -11.85 -43.56
CA GLU A 484 -22.09 -12.41 -42.69
C GLU A 484 -21.49 -11.29 -41.82
N THR A 485 -21.14 -11.58 -40.57
CA THR A 485 -20.46 -10.61 -39.70
C THR A 485 -18.99 -10.98 -39.60
N ILE A 486 -18.13 -9.98 -39.77
CA ILE A 486 -16.69 -10.11 -39.61
C ILE A 486 -16.27 -9.31 -38.38
N TYR A 487 -15.44 -9.92 -37.54
CA TYR A 487 -14.82 -9.29 -36.38
C TYR A 487 -13.37 -8.95 -36.69
N VAL A 488 -12.89 -7.84 -36.13
CA VAL A 488 -11.56 -7.31 -36.34
C VAL A 488 -10.91 -7.09 -34.98
N ARG A 489 -9.71 -7.61 -34.83
CA ARG A 489 -8.85 -7.36 -33.67
C ARG A 489 -7.74 -6.42 -34.10
N LEU A 490 -7.66 -5.27 -33.46
CA LEU A 490 -6.58 -4.31 -33.63
C LEU A 490 -5.72 -4.30 -32.35
N GLU A 491 -4.48 -4.74 -32.44
CA GLU A 491 -3.53 -4.71 -31.32
C GLU A 491 -3.16 -3.25 -31.00
N SER A 492 -3.46 -2.81 -29.77
CA SER A 492 -3.27 -1.45 -29.27
C SER A 492 -2.78 -1.50 -27.82
N PRO A 493 -1.45 -1.61 -27.60
CA PRO A 493 -0.89 -1.83 -26.27
C PRO A 493 -1.41 -0.81 -25.24
N PRO A 494 -1.77 -1.25 -24.02
CA PRO A 494 -1.48 -2.58 -23.44
C PRO A 494 -2.47 -3.71 -23.82
N CYS A 495 -3.52 -3.44 -24.60
CA CYS A 495 -4.53 -4.44 -24.99
C CYS A 495 -4.82 -4.44 -26.50
N TYR A 496 -6.08 -4.66 -26.86
CA TYR A 496 -6.58 -4.68 -28.22
C TYR A 496 -7.99 -4.10 -28.26
N GLU A 497 -8.36 -3.58 -29.43
CA GLU A 497 -9.69 -3.08 -29.72
C GLU A 497 -10.43 -4.08 -30.62
N ILE A 498 -11.75 -4.15 -30.43
CA ILE A 498 -12.62 -5.02 -31.23
C ILE A 498 -13.53 -4.17 -32.10
N TYR A 499 -13.48 -4.43 -33.41
CA TYR A 499 -14.43 -3.88 -34.36
C TYR A 499 -15.26 -5.00 -35.00
N GLN A 500 -16.43 -4.65 -35.52
CA GLN A 500 -17.24 -5.56 -36.33
C GLN A 500 -17.88 -4.85 -37.51
N PHE A 501 -18.13 -5.56 -38.60
CA PHE A 501 -18.93 -5.07 -39.73
C PHE A 501 -19.64 -6.22 -40.45
N GLN A 502 -20.68 -5.88 -41.21
CA GLN A 502 -21.42 -6.86 -42.00
C GLN A 502 -20.97 -6.88 -43.46
N LEU A 503 -20.81 -8.07 -44.01
CA LEU A 503 -20.77 -8.33 -45.43
C LEU A 503 -22.19 -8.59 -45.91
N SER A 504 -22.57 -7.93 -46.99
CA SER A 504 -23.85 -8.14 -47.66
C SER A 504 -23.64 -8.23 -49.15
N THR A 505 -24.35 -9.16 -49.79
CA THR A 505 -24.29 -9.39 -51.23
C THR A 505 -25.53 -8.81 -51.89
N GLU A 506 -25.35 -7.99 -52.92
CA GLU A 506 -26.44 -7.48 -53.76
C GLU A 506 -26.39 -8.03 -55.18
N ASN A 507 -27.57 -8.27 -55.76
CA ASN A 507 -27.66 -8.74 -57.14
C ASN A 507 -27.24 -7.63 -58.10
N CYS A 508 -26.14 -7.80 -58.81
CA CYS A 508 -25.68 -6.87 -59.84
C CYS A 508 -26.36 -7.07 -61.19
N PRO A 509 -26.41 -6.05 -62.07
CA PRO A 509 -26.97 -6.22 -63.40
C PRO A 509 -26.17 -7.27 -64.21
N PRO A 510 -26.84 -8.21 -64.89
CA PRO A 510 -26.15 -9.21 -65.69
C PRO A 510 -25.56 -8.60 -66.96
N TYR A 511 -24.46 -9.18 -67.45
CA TYR A 511 -23.83 -8.76 -68.70
C TYR A 511 -24.41 -9.53 -69.88
N VAL A 512 -25.10 -8.81 -70.77
CA VAL A 512 -25.74 -9.38 -71.96
C VAL A 512 -24.81 -9.25 -73.17
N PRO A 513 -24.31 -10.36 -73.77
CA PRO A 513 -23.43 -10.29 -74.93
C PRO A 513 -24.17 -9.82 -76.19
N ASN A 514 -23.45 -9.16 -77.10
CA ASN A 514 -24.02 -8.65 -78.35
C ASN A 514 -24.15 -9.72 -79.46
N GLY A 515 -23.64 -10.94 -79.26
CA GLY A 515 -23.79 -12.02 -80.22
C GLY A 515 -23.31 -13.36 -79.69
N PHE A 516 -23.72 -14.43 -80.37
CA PHE A 516 -23.32 -15.81 -80.09
C PHE A 516 -23.44 -16.65 -81.37
N SER A 517 -22.80 -17.82 -81.39
CA SER A 517 -22.65 -18.69 -82.55
C SER A 517 -23.07 -20.13 -82.30
N PRO A 518 -24.32 -20.52 -82.59
CA PRO A 518 -24.79 -21.90 -82.40
C PRO A 518 -24.28 -22.83 -83.51
N ASN A 519 -22.97 -23.10 -83.53
CA ASN A 519 -22.28 -23.94 -84.53
C ASN A 519 -21.70 -25.25 -83.94
N ASP A 520 -21.98 -25.53 -82.66
CA ASP A 520 -21.53 -26.70 -81.92
C ASP A 520 -20.00 -26.80 -81.80
N ASP A 521 -19.30 -25.67 -81.74
CA ASP A 521 -17.84 -25.60 -81.58
C ASP A 521 -17.36 -25.47 -80.12
N THR A 522 -18.31 -25.51 -79.17
CA THR A 522 -18.16 -25.34 -77.71
C THR A 522 -17.97 -23.90 -77.22
N PHE A 523 -17.81 -22.92 -78.12
CA PHE A 523 -17.61 -21.51 -77.78
C PHE A 523 -18.81 -20.67 -78.22
N ASN A 524 -19.46 -20.01 -77.24
CA ASN A 524 -20.61 -19.13 -77.49
C ASN A 524 -21.76 -19.83 -78.25
N ASP A 525 -21.97 -21.13 -78.06
CA ASP A 525 -23.02 -21.92 -78.75
C ASP A 525 -24.46 -21.53 -78.37
N TRP A 526 -24.61 -20.78 -77.29
CA TRP A 526 -25.89 -20.35 -76.77
C TRP A 526 -25.78 -18.94 -76.21
N PHE A 527 -26.93 -18.31 -76.00
CA PHE A 527 -27.00 -16.96 -75.49
C PHE A 527 -26.68 -16.90 -73.99
N ASN A 528 -25.39 -17.02 -73.67
CA ASN A 528 -24.85 -17.07 -72.32
C ASN A 528 -24.74 -15.65 -71.72
N ILE A 529 -25.80 -15.22 -71.06
CA ILE A 529 -25.85 -13.95 -70.32
C ILE A 529 -25.14 -14.17 -68.97
N GLN A 530 -24.00 -13.49 -68.77
CA GLN A 530 -23.18 -13.65 -67.56
C GLN A 530 -23.90 -13.07 -66.34
N GLY A 531 -23.86 -13.77 -65.22
CA GLY A 531 -24.57 -13.36 -64.00
C GLY A 531 -26.09 -13.48 -64.08
N LEU A 532 -26.64 -14.14 -65.12
CA LEU A 532 -28.09 -14.35 -65.19
C LEU A 532 -28.51 -15.63 -64.48
N TYR A 533 -27.85 -16.74 -64.81
CA TYR A 533 -28.37 -18.08 -64.50
C TYR A 533 -28.11 -18.54 -63.06
N ASP A 534 -27.15 -17.91 -62.38
CA ASP A 534 -26.75 -18.24 -61.00
C ASP A 534 -27.19 -17.18 -59.97
N ILE A 535 -27.74 -16.05 -60.44
CA ILE A 535 -28.15 -14.90 -59.61
C ILE A 535 -29.66 -14.65 -59.74
N PHE A 536 -30.15 -14.48 -60.98
CA PHE A 536 -31.57 -14.24 -61.26
C PHE A 536 -32.23 -15.52 -61.73
N THR A 537 -32.27 -16.54 -60.87
CA THR A 537 -32.78 -17.89 -61.21
C THR A 537 -34.26 -17.89 -61.62
N GLU A 538 -35.03 -16.89 -61.20
CA GLU A 538 -36.44 -16.71 -61.56
C GLU A 538 -36.66 -15.85 -62.83
N HIS A 539 -35.62 -15.56 -63.62
CA HIS A 539 -35.72 -14.70 -64.79
C HIS A 539 -36.61 -15.28 -65.92
N GLN A 540 -37.12 -14.39 -66.77
CA GLN A 540 -37.80 -14.73 -68.02
C GLN A 540 -37.13 -14.03 -69.20
N LEU A 541 -36.71 -14.81 -70.20
CA LEU A 541 -36.10 -14.31 -71.43
C LEU A 541 -37.07 -14.47 -72.61
N LYS A 542 -37.40 -13.37 -73.29
CA LYS A 542 -38.20 -13.37 -74.54
C LYS A 542 -37.36 -12.84 -75.70
N ILE A 543 -37.32 -13.60 -76.80
CA ILE A 543 -36.62 -13.19 -78.03
C ILE A 543 -37.62 -12.95 -79.15
N TYR A 544 -37.41 -11.88 -79.89
CA TYR A 544 -38.23 -11.40 -80.98
C TYR A 544 -37.41 -11.35 -82.28
N ASN A 545 -38.07 -11.67 -83.39
CA ASN A 545 -37.50 -11.43 -84.72
C ASN A 545 -37.54 -9.94 -85.08
N ARG A 546 -36.95 -9.56 -86.22
CA ARG A 546 -36.96 -8.17 -86.73
C ARG A 546 -38.34 -7.58 -87.04
N TYR A 547 -39.38 -8.40 -87.07
CA TYR A 547 -40.76 -8.00 -87.35
C TYR A 547 -41.60 -7.82 -86.08
N GLY A 548 -41.02 -8.10 -84.90
CA GLY A 548 -41.71 -8.00 -83.60
C GLY A 548 -42.44 -9.26 -83.16
N ASP A 549 -42.31 -10.39 -83.87
CA ASP A 549 -42.88 -11.66 -83.42
C ASP A 549 -41.98 -12.36 -82.40
N ILE A 550 -42.57 -12.88 -81.33
CA ILE A 550 -41.86 -13.72 -80.36
C ILE A 550 -41.49 -15.07 -80.97
N ILE A 551 -40.21 -15.40 -80.94
CA ILE A 551 -39.65 -16.65 -81.47
C ILE A 551 -39.13 -17.58 -80.38
N PHE A 552 -38.80 -17.02 -79.22
CA PHE A 552 -38.33 -17.79 -78.08
C PHE A 552 -38.85 -17.21 -76.76
N GLU A 553 -39.18 -18.10 -75.84
CA GLU A 553 -39.43 -17.79 -74.43
C GLU A 553 -38.74 -18.85 -73.56
N GLY A 554 -37.90 -18.40 -72.63
CA GLY A 554 -37.11 -19.25 -71.75
C GLY A 554 -36.94 -18.67 -70.35
N ASN A 555 -36.23 -19.42 -69.52
CA ASN A 555 -35.92 -19.17 -68.12
C ASN A 555 -34.65 -19.96 -67.75
N ASN A 556 -34.34 -20.12 -66.46
CA ASN A 556 -33.12 -20.81 -66.00
C ASN A 556 -32.94 -22.23 -66.55
N GLU A 557 -34.04 -22.98 -66.67
CA GLU A 557 -34.03 -24.36 -67.18
C GLU A 557 -34.03 -24.44 -68.71
N LYS A 558 -34.28 -23.31 -69.39
CA LYS A 558 -34.45 -23.23 -70.84
C LYS A 558 -33.61 -22.09 -71.41
N PRO A 559 -32.28 -22.23 -71.45
CA PRO A 559 -31.40 -21.28 -72.11
C PRO A 559 -31.60 -21.31 -73.63
N TRP A 560 -31.26 -20.20 -74.30
CA TRP A 560 -31.49 -20.06 -75.73
C TRP A 560 -30.27 -20.49 -76.57
N PHE A 561 -30.37 -21.67 -77.18
CA PHE A 561 -29.38 -22.21 -78.13
C PHE A 561 -29.62 -21.75 -79.59
N GLY A 562 -30.20 -20.56 -79.78
CA GLY A 562 -30.59 -20.10 -81.11
C GLY A 562 -31.75 -20.86 -81.76
N LYS A 563 -32.49 -21.70 -81.01
CA LYS A 563 -33.64 -22.48 -81.53
C LYS A 563 -34.98 -21.82 -81.23
N ILE A 564 -35.94 -21.99 -82.14
CA ILE A 564 -37.30 -21.43 -82.03
C ILE A 564 -38.19 -22.32 -81.14
N ASN A 565 -38.90 -21.76 -80.16
CA ASN A 565 -39.90 -22.48 -79.34
C ASN A 565 -41.26 -21.74 -79.20
N ARG A 566 -41.41 -20.59 -79.85
CA ARG A 566 -42.65 -19.80 -79.97
C ARG A 566 -42.92 -19.44 -81.43
N GLY A 567 -44.14 -19.00 -81.73
CA GLY A 567 -44.60 -18.66 -83.08
C GLY A 567 -45.33 -19.81 -83.79
N LEU A 568 -45.73 -19.60 -85.05
CA LEU A 568 -46.58 -20.54 -85.81
C LEU A 568 -45.83 -21.69 -86.49
N ASN A 569 -44.53 -21.51 -86.80
CA ASN A 569 -43.74 -22.44 -87.63
C ASN A 569 -42.30 -22.57 -87.11
N ASN A 570 -41.57 -23.58 -87.59
CA ASN A 570 -40.12 -23.79 -87.38
C ASN A 570 -39.68 -24.10 -85.93
N HIS A 571 -40.58 -24.60 -85.08
CA HIS A 571 -40.23 -25.05 -83.72
C HIS A 571 -39.09 -26.07 -83.76
N GLY A 572 -38.10 -25.89 -82.89
CA GLY A 572 -36.90 -26.72 -82.79
C GLY A 572 -35.80 -26.42 -83.82
N LYS A 573 -36.05 -25.58 -84.84
CA LYS A 573 -35.03 -25.18 -85.82
C LYS A 573 -34.21 -23.99 -85.32
N THR A 574 -32.93 -23.96 -85.71
CA THR A 574 -32.04 -22.81 -85.50
C THR A 574 -32.55 -21.61 -86.31
N VAL A 575 -32.51 -20.44 -85.69
CA VAL A 575 -32.88 -19.17 -86.34
C VAL A 575 -31.87 -18.81 -87.44
N PRO A 576 -32.28 -18.16 -88.54
CA PRO A 576 -31.34 -17.66 -89.54
C PRO A 576 -30.34 -16.66 -88.97
N VAL A 577 -29.16 -16.57 -89.56
CA VAL A 577 -28.17 -15.51 -89.27
C VAL A 577 -28.83 -14.13 -89.34
N GLY A 578 -28.62 -13.32 -88.29
CA GLY A 578 -29.21 -11.99 -88.21
C GLY A 578 -29.34 -11.45 -86.78
N THR A 579 -29.88 -10.24 -86.69
CA THR A 579 -30.13 -9.56 -85.42
C THR A 579 -31.53 -9.91 -84.89
N TYR A 580 -31.57 -10.28 -83.61
CA TYR A 580 -32.77 -10.55 -82.84
C TYR A 580 -32.85 -9.57 -81.67
N TYR A 581 -34.06 -9.34 -81.16
CA TYR A 581 -34.30 -8.43 -80.05
C TYR A 581 -34.73 -9.21 -78.82
N TYR A 582 -34.29 -8.81 -77.64
CA TYR A 582 -34.67 -9.48 -76.40
C TYR A 582 -35.39 -8.53 -75.45
N ILE A 583 -36.30 -9.09 -74.66
CA ILE A 583 -36.78 -8.51 -73.40
C ILE A 583 -36.45 -9.52 -72.31
N LEU A 584 -35.61 -9.11 -71.36
CA LEU A 584 -35.17 -9.90 -70.23
C LEU A 584 -35.80 -9.34 -68.95
N TYR A 585 -36.68 -10.13 -68.35
CA TYR A 585 -37.27 -9.84 -67.05
C TYR A 585 -36.44 -10.56 -65.99
N LEU A 586 -35.66 -9.83 -65.19
CA LEU A 586 -34.89 -10.42 -64.10
C LEU A 586 -35.77 -10.87 -62.93
N ASN A 587 -36.99 -10.35 -62.86
CA ASN A 587 -37.97 -10.63 -61.79
C ASN A 587 -37.43 -10.31 -60.38
N ASP A 588 -36.52 -9.34 -60.30
CA ASP A 588 -36.00 -8.76 -59.07
C ASP A 588 -36.63 -7.36 -58.86
N PRO A 589 -37.14 -7.03 -57.65
CA PRO A 589 -37.77 -5.73 -57.36
C PRO A 589 -36.91 -4.50 -57.68
N ASN A 590 -35.58 -4.64 -57.66
CA ASN A 590 -34.64 -3.55 -57.88
C ASN A 590 -34.39 -3.27 -59.37
N TYR A 591 -34.84 -4.16 -60.26
CA TYR A 591 -34.52 -4.10 -61.68
C TYR A 591 -35.74 -3.96 -62.58
N ARG A 592 -35.64 -3.08 -63.58
CA ARG A 592 -36.60 -3.00 -64.69
C ARG A 592 -36.23 -4.01 -65.79
N PRO A 593 -37.21 -4.43 -66.63
CA PRO A 593 -36.91 -5.30 -67.75
C PRO A 593 -35.83 -4.70 -68.66
N MET A 594 -34.80 -5.49 -68.96
CA MET A 594 -33.72 -5.11 -69.86
C MET A 594 -34.15 -5.39 -71.30
N VAL A 595 -33.88 -4.46 -72.20
CA VAL A 595 -34.20 -4.59 -73.62
C VAL A 595 -32.96 -4.34 -74.46
N GLY A 596 -32.77 -5.14 -75.51
CA GLY A 596 -31.61 -5.00 -76.36
C GLY A 596 -31.69 -5.89 -77.59
N TRP A 597 -30.55 -6.08 -78.22
CA TRP A 597 -30.41 -6.92 -79.40
C TRP A 597 -29.23 -7.88 -79.24
N VAL A 598 -29.29 -8.98 -79.98
CA VAL A 598 -28.24 -10.00 -80.05
C VAL A 598 -28.12 -10.48 -81.48
N TYR A 599 -26.88 -10.62 -81.97
CA TYR A 599 -26.58 -11.09 -83.30
C TYR A 599 -26.28 -12.60 -83.29
N VAL A 600 -27.00 -13.36 -84.09
CA VAL A 600 -26.76 -14.80 -84.28
C VAL A 600 -25.96 -15.01 -85.55
N ASN A 601 -24.84 -15.71 -85.45
CA ASN A 601 -23.94 -16.02 -86.58
C ASN A 601 -23.34 -17.41 -86.42
N TYR A 602 -23.30 -18.25 -87.44
CA TYR A 602 -22.78 -19.61 -87.32
C TYR A 602 -22.15 -20.10 -88.62
#